data_AF-A0AAE4AUT3-F1
#
_entry.id   AF-A0AAE4AUT3-F1
#
_cell.length_a   1.000
_cell.length_b   1.000
_cell.length_c   1.000
_cell.angle_alpha   90.00
_cell.angle_beta   90.00
_cell.angle_gamma   90.00
#
_symmetry.space_group_name_H-M   'P 1'
#
loop_
_entity.id
_entity.type
_entity.pdbx_description
1 polymer ?
#
loop_
_entity_poly.entity_id
_entity_poly.type
_entity_poly.pdbx_seq_one_letter_code
_entity_poly.pdbx_strand_id
1 'polypeptide(L)'
;MLTEHVRDAAMTAVIFGFFSTMWFGWAQEKPPLTWRRPLIGGAALGTLTLAAGLAVALLNWSGGTAFDADTSRTFGIVVGIECAAMGLGGGLLAALKRTDWISAWIAFVVGAHLFPVAAILDHPLIHVAAALVTLVSLAGVPIARARSLTPSALIGTASGISLLMVALTSLLLALTAY
;
A
#
# COMPACT_ATOMS: atom_id res chain seq x y z
N MET A 1 -8.18 13.64 15.87
CA MET A 1 -8.19 12.16 15.84
C MET A 1 -7.54 11.72 14.53
N LEU A 2 -7.04 10.47 14.44
CA LEU A 2 -6.42 9.98 13.19
C LEU A 2 -7.47 9.48 12.17
N THR A 3 -8.65 9.04 12.62
CA THR A 3 -9.88 8.87 11.81
C THR A 3 -11.08 9.27 12.66
N GLU A 4 -12.24 9.55 12.05
CA GLU A 4 -13.48 9.73 12.81
C GLU A 4 -14.16 8.38 13.12
N HIS A 5 -13.99 7.39 12.24
CA HIS A 5 -14.74 6.14 12.30
C HIS A 5 -13.85 4.90 12.43
N VAL A 6 -14.27 3.97 13.30
CA VAL A 6 -13.65 2.64 13.48
C VAL A 6 -13.57 1.88 12.17
N ARG A 7 -14.67 1.92 11.41
CA ARG A 7 -14.80 1.19 10.15
C ARG A 7 -13.73 1.62 9.16
N ASP A 8 -13.42 2.91 9.07
CA ASP A 8 -12.43 3.42 8.13
C ASP A 8 -11.00 3.05 8.54
N ALA A 9 -10.69 3.08 9.85
CA ALA A 9 -9.41 2.58 10.36
C ALA A 9 -9.26 1.07 10.12
N ALA A 10 -10.30 0.28 10.37
CA ALA A 10 -10.32 -1.15 10.13
C ALA A 10 -10.17 -1.48 8.64
N MET A 11 -10.89 -0.78 7.75
CA MET A 11 -10.77 -0.95 6.30
C MET A 11 -9.40 -0.51 5.76
N THR A 12 -8.78 0.52 6.35
CA THR A 12 -7.40 0.90 6.03
C THR A 12 -6.43 -0.24 6.37
N ALA A 13 -6.61 -0.90 7.52
CA ALA A 13 -5.84 -2.08 7.88
C ALA A 13 -6.05 -3.25 6.90
N VAL A 14 -7.28 -3.47 6.42
CA VAL A 14 -7.59 -4.47 5.39
C VAL A 14 -6.82 -4.19 4.10
N ILE A 15 -7.00 -2.98 3.56
CA ILE A 15 -6.48 -2.60 2.24
C ILE A 15 -4.96 -2.59 2.28
N PHE A 16 -4.34 -1.96 3.27
CA PHE A 16 -2.88 -1.88 3.35
C PHE A 16 -2.24 -3.20 3.75
N GLY A 17 -2.91 -4.02 4.58
CA GLY A 17 -2.46 -5.38 4.87
C GLY A 17 -2.41 -6.24 3.60
N PHE A 18 -3.46 -6.16 2.76
CA PHE A 18 -3.50 -6.83 1.46
C PHE A 18 -2.37 -6.36 0.53
N PHE A 19 -2.25 -5.05 0.30
CA PHE A 19 -1.22 -4.54 -0.59
C PHE A 19 0.20 -4.78 -0.06
N SER A 20 0.41 -4.70 1.25
CA SER A 20 1.67 -5.10 1.90
C SER A 20 2.05 -6.53 1.52
N THR A 21 1.12 -7.49 1.65
CA THR A 21 1.34 -8.89 1.24
C THR A 21 1.73 -8.99 -0.23
N MET A 22 1.04 -8.28 -1.12
CA MET A 22 1.35 -8.28 -2.56
C MET A 22 2.74 -7.70 -2.86
N TRP A 23 3.13 -6.62 -2.19
CA TRP A 23 4.47 -6.01 -2.34
C TRP A 23 5.58 -6.92 -1.82
N PHE A 24 5.37 -7.64 -0.73
CA PHE A 24 6.30 -8.71 -0.29
C PHE A 24 6.35 -9.89 -1.28
N GLY A 25 5.29 -10.13 -2.04
CA GLY A 25 5.28 -11.07 -3.16
C GLY A 25 6.19 -10.63 -4.30
N TRP A 26 6.10 -9.36 -4.72
CA TRP A 26 7.05 -8.78 -5.70
C TRP A 26 8.49 -8.78 -5.20
N ALA A 27 8.70 -8.58 -3.90
CA ALA A 27 10.02 -8.62 -3.30
C ALA A 27 10.74 -9.99 -3.46
N GLN A 28 10.02 -11.05 -3.85
CA GLN A 28 10.57 -12.38 -4.14
C GLN A 28 11.32 -12.47 -5.48
N GLU A 29 11.38 -11.40 -6.27
CA GLU A 29 12.18 -11.38 -7.50
C GLU A 29 13.69 -11.37 -7.22
N LYS A 30 14.28 -12.57 -7.10
CA LYS A 30 15.72 -12.79 -6.82
C LYS A 30 16.25 -12.02 -5.60
N PRO A 31 15.57 -12.04 -4.43
CA PRO A 31 16.09 -11.40 -3.23
C PRO A 31 17.31 -12.18 -2.71
N PRO A 32 18.18 -11.53 -1.91
CA PRO A 32 19.18 -12.22 -1.10
C PRO A 32 18.56 -13.36 -0.29
N LEU A 33 19.28 -14.48 -0.14
CA LEU A 33 18.77 -15.65 0.59
C LEU A 33 18.35 -15.33 2.03
N THR A 34 19.05 -14.38 2.67
CA THR A 34 18.76 -13.91 4.03
C THR A 34 17.42 -13.18 4.14
N TRP A 35 16.89 -12.62 3.04
CA TRP A 35 15.63 -11.87 3.03
C TRP A 35 14.40 -12.76 2.92
N ARG A 36 14.54 -13.98 2.39
CA ARG A 36 13.39 -14.86 2.12
C ARG A 36 12.50 -15.07 3.35
N ARG A 37 13.10 -15.40 4.51
CA ARG A 37 12.36 -15.63 5.75
C ARG A 37 11.66 -14.33 6.25
N PRO A 38 12.35 -13.19 6.37
CA PRO A 38 11.71 -11.91 6.67
C PRO A 38 10.57 -11.55 5.72
N LEU A 39 10.73 -11.74 4.40
CA LEU A 39 9.71 -11.40 3.41
C LEU A 39 8.45 -12.28 3.56
N ILE A 40 8.63 -13.58 3.79
CA ILE A 40 7.51 -14.49 4.09
C ILE A 40 6.83 -14.08 5.40
N GLY A 41 7.60 -13.73 6.43
CA GLY A 41 7.07 -13.23 7.70
C GLY A 41 6.27 -11.94 7.54
N GLY A 42 6.76 -10.99 6.73
CA GLY A 42 6.07 -9.75 6.40
C GLY A 42 4.77 -9.98 5.63
N ALA A 43 4.80 -10.88 4.63
CA ALA A 43 3.60 -11.27 3.88
C ALA A 43 2.56 -11.98 4.77
N ALA A 44 3.01 -12.87 5.65
CA ALA A 44 2.13 -13.52 6.62
C ALA A 44 1.53 -12.51 7.60
N LEU A 45 2.33 -11.58 8.11
CA LEU A 45 1.86 -10.54 9.03
C LEU A 45 0.85 -9.60 8.34
N GLY A 46 1.12 -9.16 7.11
CA GLY A 46 0.15 -8.39 6.31
C GLY A 46 -1.16 -9.14 6.10
N THR A 47 -1.08 -10.45 5.87
CA THR A 47 -2.25 -11.34 5.73
C THR A 47 -3.03 -11.50 7.03
N LEU A 48 -2.35 -11.56 8.17
CA LEU A 48 -3.02 -11.58 9.47
C LEU A 48 -3.65 -10.22 9.80
N THR A 49 -2.98 -9.12 9.48
CA THR A 49 -3.49 -7.76 9.66
C THR A 49 -4.74 -7.53 8.83
N LEU A 50 -4.76 -7.95 7.56
CA LEU A 50 -5.96 -7.77 6.73
C LEU A 50 -7.12 -8.63 7.24
N ALA A 51 -6.87 -9.87 7.69
CA ALA A 51 -7.91 -10.73 8.24
C ALA A 51 -8.49 -10.17 9.54
N ALA A 52 -7.63 -9.68 10.45
CA ALA A 52 -8.05 -9.05 11.69
C ALA A 52 -8.82 -7.74 11.44
N GLY A 53 -8.32 -6.89 10.54
CA GLY A 53 -9.01 -5.66 10.13
C GLY A 53 -10.39 -5.96 9.54
N LEU A 54 -10.50 -7.03 8.73
CA LEU A 54 -11.77 -7.43 8.14
C LEU A 54 -12.76 -7.87 9.21
N ALA A 55 -12.31 -8.66 10.20
CA ALA A 55 -13.14 -9.06 11.32
C ALA A 55 -13.68 -7.83 12.09
N VAL A 56 -12.81 -6.87 12.41
CA VAL A 56 -13.21 -5.63 13.09
C VAL A 56 -14.18 -4.80 12.24
N ALA A 57 -13.92 -4.67 10.94
CA ALA A 57 -14.77 -3.92 10.03
C ALA A 57 -16.17 -4.53 9.92
N LEU A 58 -16.28 -5.87 9.86
CA LEU A 58 -17.56 -6.57 9.81
C LEU A 58 -18.35 -6.42 11.11
N LEU A 59 -17.68 -6.45 12.27
CA LEU A 59 -18.32 -6.22 13.57
C LEU A 59 -18.84 -4.78 13.73
N ASN A 60 -18.23 -3.82 13.03
CA ASN A 60 -18.58 -2.40 13.08
C ASN A 60 -19.25 -1.91 11.79
N TRP A 61 -19.83 -2.81 10.99
CA TRP A 61 -20.30 -2.50 9.65
C TRP A 61 -21.45 -1.48 9.62
N SER A 62 -22.30 -1.49 10.64
CA SER A 62 -23.41 -0.54 10.83
C SER A 62 -22.97 0.82 11.37
N GLY A 63 -21.68 1.00 11.68
CA GLY A 63 -21.12 2.27 12.12
C GLY A 63 -20.95 3.29 10.99
N GLY A 64 -20.59 4.52 11.38
CA GLY A 64 -20.28 5.60 10.44
C GLY A 64 -19.05 5.31 9.56
N THR A 65 -18.94 6.05 8.46
CA THR A 65 -17.82 6.01 7.52
C THR A 65 -17.72 7.36 6.81
N ALA A 66 -16.51 7.75 6.39
CA ALA A 66 -16.27 8.92 5.57
C ALA A 66 -16.89 8.83 4.16
N PHE A 67 -17.41 7.65 3.80
CA PHE A 67 -18.06 7.41 2.51
C PHE A 67 -19.54 7.83 2.51
N ASP A 68 -19.84 8.84 1.70
CA ASP A 68 -21.17 9.25 1.26
C ASP A 68 -21.26 9.17 -0.29
N ALA A 69 -22.33 9.69 -0.89
CA ALA A 69 -22.50 9.64 -2.35
C ALA A 69 -21.39 10.40 -3.12
N ASP A 70 -20.94 11.54 -2.60
CA ASP A 70 -19.97 12.41 -3.25
C ASP A 70 -18.54 11.91 -3.03
N THR A 71 -18.19 11.52 -1.80
CA THR A 71 -16.87 10.96 -1.49
C THR A 71 -16.66 9.61 -2.16
N SER A 72 -17.70 8.75 -2.23
CA SER A 72 -17.63 7.47 -2.96
C SER A 72 -17.39 7.68 -4.46
N ARG A 73 -18.07 8.64 -5.08
CA ARG A 73 -17.87 8.98 -6.49
C ARG A 73 -16.46 9.49 -6.73
N THR A 74 -16.00 10.42 -5.89
CA THR A 74 -14.66 11.01 -5.99
C THR A 74 -13.57 9.96 -5.82
N PHE A 75 -13.71 9.09 -4.81
CA PHE A 75 -12.83 7.96 -4.58
C PHE A 75 -12.76 7.02 -5.79
N GLY A 76 -13.92 6.66 -6.37
CA GLY A 76 -13.98 5.83 -7.57
C GLY A 76 -13.26 6.43 -8.78
N ILE A 77 -13.35 7.75 -8.97
CA ILE A 77 -12.62 8.46 -10.03
C ILE A 77 -11.10 8.40 -9.78
N VAL A 78 -10.67 8.66 -8.54
CA VAL A 78 -9.25 8.61 -8.15
C VAL A 78 -8.66 7.22 -8.38
N VAL A 79 -9.35 6.17 -7.96
CA VAL A 79 -8.94 4.77 -8.19
C VAL A 79 -8.95 4.44 -9.69
N GLY A 80 -9.94 4.91 -10.45
CA GLY A 80 -9.98 4.72 -11.90
C GLY A 80 -8.77 5.33 -12.61
N ILE A 81 -8.36 6.54 -12.21
CA ILE A 81 -7.16 7.20 -12.72
C ILE A 81 -5.90 6.41 -12.34
N GLU A 82 -5.81 5.92 -11.10
CA GLU A 82 -4.70 5.08 -10.63
C GLU A 82 -4.56 3.81 -11.48
N CYS A 83 -5.65 3.05 -11.65
CA CYS A 83 -5.68 1.84 -12.46
C CYS A 83 -5.23 2.11 -13.90
N ALA A 84 -5.70 3.21 -14.51
CA ALA A 84 -5.31 3.61 -15.85
C ALA A 84 -3.81 3.97 -15.93
N ALA A 85 -3.31 4.77 -14.99
CA ALA A 85 -1.90 5.17 -14.95
C ALA A 85 -0.96 3.98 -14.73
N MET A 86 -1.31 3.06 -13.82
CA MET A 86 -0.58 1.81 -13.59
C MET A 86 -0.55 0.95 -14.86
N GLY A 87 -1.72 0.70 -15.48
CA GLY A 87 -1.85 -0.15 -16.65
C GLY A 87 -1.11 0.41 -17.88
N LEU A 88 -1.31 1.70 -18.18
CA LEU A 88 -0.70 2.36 -19.33
C LEU A 88 0.82 2.47 -19.17
N GLY A 89 1.30 2.97 -18.03
CA GLY A 89 2.75 3.13 -17.84
C GLY A 89 3.48 1.79 -17.66
N GLY A 90 2.87 0.81 -16.97
CA GLY A 90 3.40 -0.55 -16.88
C GLY A 90 3.47 -1.23 -18.25
N GLY A 91 2.40 -1.13 -19.05
CA GLY A 91 2.35 -1.65 -20.41
C GLY A 91 3.37 -1.00 -21.33
N LEU A 92 3.54 0.33 -21.26
CA LEU A 92 4.55 1.05 -22.03
C LEU A 92 5.97 0.61 -21.65
N LEU A 93 6.29 0.51 -20.36
CA LEU A 93 7.59 0.04 -19.90
C LEU A 93 7.88 -1.40 -20.34
N ALA A 94 6.86 -2.28 -20.31
CA ALA A 94 6.98 -3.64 -20.82
C ALA A 94 7.25 -3.65 -22.34
N ALA A 95 6.51 -2.87 -23.13
CA ALA A 95 6.70 -2.74 -24.57
C ALA A 95 8.09 -2.22 -24.94
N LEU A 96 8.64 -1.30 -24.13
CA LEU A 96 9.99 -0.76 -24.29
C LEU A 96 11.10 -1.66 -23.72
N LYS A 97 10.77 -2.87 -23.26
CA LYS A 97 11.69 -3.82 -22.60
C LYS A 97 12.43 -3.20 -21.40
N ARG A 98 11.76 -2.28 -20.69
CA ARG A 98 12.25 -1.62 -19.46
C ARG A 98 11.55 -2.20 -18.22
N THR A 99 11.46 -3.52 -18.17
CA THR A 99 10.72 -4.25 -17.11
C THR A 99 11.23 -3.94 -15.70
N ASP A 100 12.52 -3.66 -15.55
CA ASP A 100 13.14 -3.28 -14.28
C ASP A 100 12.58 -1.99 -13.66
N TRP A 101 11.87 -1.17 -14.44
CA TRP A 101 11.24 0.06 -13.97
C TRP A 101 9.77 -0.10 -13.60
N ILE A 102 9.15 -1.24 -13.91
CA ILE A 102 7.71 -1.44 -13.70
C ILE A 102 7.36 -1.34 -12.21
N SER A 103 8.16 -1.94 -11.33
CA SER A 103 7.93 -1.86 -9.88
C SER A 103 8.05 -0.44 -9.34
N ALA A 104 9.01 0.34 -9.86
CA ALA A 104 9.16 1.76 -9.51
C ALA A 104 8.00 2.61 -10.01
N TRP A 105 7.55 2.40 -11.25
CA TRP A 105 6.40 3.09 -11.81
C TRP A 105 5.13 2.82 -11.00
N ILE A 106 4.86 1.54 -10.70
CA ILE A 106 3.67 1.17 -9.94
C ILE A 106 3.75 1.71 -8.51
N ALA A 107 4.92 1.67 -7.86
CA ALA A 107 5.11 2.30 -6.55
C ALA A 107 4.85 3.81 -6.60
N PHE A 108 5.32 4.48 -7.64
CA PHE A 108 5.10 5.92 -7.82
C PHE A 108 3.62 6.24 -7.97
N VAL A 109 2.91 5.51 -8.84
CA VAL A 109 1.47 5.72 -9.06
C VAL A 109 0.69 5.46 -7.78
N VAL A 110 0.95 4.35 -7.06
CA VAL A 110 0.33 4.04 -5.76
C VAL A 110 0.62 5.16 -4.75
N GLY A 111 1.88 5.55 -4.58
CA GLY A 111 2.27 6.62 -3.65
C GLY A 111 1.58 7.95 -3.96
N ALA A 112 1.50 8.32 -5.23
CA ALA A 112 0.81 9.53 -5.69
C ALA A 112 -0.70 9.46 -5.49
N HIS A 113 -1.32 8.29 -5.74
CA HIS A 113 -2.74 8.01 -5.53
C HIS A 113 -3.16 8.13 -4.06
N LEU A 114 -2.28 7.75 -3.14
CA LEU A 114 -2.61 7.76 -1.72
C LEU A 114 -2.80 9.18 -1.15
N PHE A 115 -2.21 10.22 -1.75
CA PHE A 115 -2.43 11.61 -1.32
C PHE A 115 -3.90 12.07 -1.44
N PRO A 116 -4.56 12.00 -2.62
CA PRO A 116 -5.98 12.33 -2.72
C PRO A 116 -6.85 11.38 -1.90
N VAL A 117 -6.52 10.09 -1.79
CA VAL A 117 -7.25 9.17 -0.90
C VAL A 117 -7.20 9.63 0.55
N ALA A 118 -6.03 10.04 1.03
CA ALA A 118 -5.87 10.53 2.39
C ALA A 118 -6.72 11.77 2.67
N ALA A 119 -6.85 12.66 1.68
CA ALA A 119 -7.70 13.85 1.76
C ALA A 119 -9.19 13.51 1.72
N ILE A 120 -9.62 12.56 0.88
CA ILE A 120 -11.02 12.13 0.78
C ILE A 120 -11.49 11.45 2.06
N LEU A 121 -10.63 10.65 2.69
CA LEU A 121 -10.96 9.90 3.91
C LEU A 121 -10.67 10.68 5.20
N ASP A 122 -10.17 11.91 5.10
CA ASP A 122 -9.64 12.71 6.21
C ASP A 122 -8.78 11.87 7.19
N HIS A 123 -7.90 11.04 6.63
CA HIS A 123 -7.08 10.10 7.39
C HIS A 123 -5.58 10.43 7.23
N PRO A 124 -4.98 11.23 8.15
CA PRO A 124 -3.60 11.69 8.02
C PRO A 124 -2.56 10.57 7.93
N LEU A 125 -2.84 9.39 8.48
CA LEU A 125 -1.91 8.27 8.44
C LEU A 125 -1.68 7.75 7.01
N ILE A 126 -2.66 7.92 6.12
CA ILE A 126 -2.53 7.58 4.69
C ILE A 126 -1.51 8.51 4.00
N HIS A 127 -1.38 9.77 4.43
CA HIS A 127 -0.33 10.67 3.90
C HIS A 127 1.08 10.14 4.22
N VAL A 128 1.27 9.48 5.36
CA VAL A 128 2.55 8.86 5.72
C VAL A 128 2.87 7.72 4.76
N ALA A 129 1.91 6.84 4.49
CA ALA A 129 2.07 5.79 3.48
C ALA A 129 2.35 6.38 2.08
N ALA A 130 1.61 7.42 1.68
CA ALA A 130 1.78 8.11 0.41
C ALA A 130 3.22 8.64 0.24
N ALA A 131 3.72 9.35 1.25
CA ALA A 131 5.08 9.90 1.25
C ALA A 131 6.15 8.80 1.21
N LEU A 132 6.04 7.78 2.08
CA LEU A 132 7.02 6.70 2.15
C LEU A 132 7.09 5.91 0.84
N VAL A 133 5.95 5.48 0.29
CA VAL A 133 5.90 4.71 -0.95
C VAL A 133 6.39 5.55 -2.14
N THR A 134 6.04 6.84 -2.18
CA THR A 134 6.55 7.76 -3.21
C THR A 134 8.07 7.90 -3.12
N LEU A 135 8.63 8.11 -1.93
CA LEU A 135 10.08 8.20 -1.73
C LEU A 135 10.79 6.91 -2.13
N VAL A 136 10.23 5.74 -1.80
CA VAL A 136 10.72 4.43 -2.23
C VAL A 136 10.73 4.32 -3.76
N SER A 137 9.69 4.81 -4.45
CA SER A 137 9.64 4.77 -5.91
C SER A 137 10.73 5.60 -6.58
N LEU A 138 11.02 6.78 -6.05
CA LEU A 138 11.99 7.73 -6.60
C LEU A 138 13.43 7.28 -6.34
N ALA A 139 13.71 6.74 -5.14
CA ALA A 139 15.04 6.33 -4.72
C ALA A 139 15.35 4.84 -4.99
N GLY A 140 14.32 4.01 -5.22
CA GLY A 140 14.45 2.55 -5.24
C GLY A 140 15.37 2.03 -6.35
N VAL A 141 15.22 2.51 -7.57
CA VAL A 141 16.04 2.04 -8.70
C VAL A 141 17.54 2.35 -8.51
N PRO A 142 17.98 3.59 -8.21
CA PRO A 142 19.39 3.87 -8.02
C PRO A 142 19.98 3.11 -6.81
N ILE A 143 19.23 2.99 -5.70
CA ILE A 143 19.69 2.24 -4.52
C ILE A 143 19.82 0.75 -4.84
N ALA A 144 18.83 0.16 -5.53
CA ALA A 144 18.86 -1.26 -5.89
C ALA A 144 20.08 -1.58 -6.75
N ARG A 145 20.37 -0.75 -7.75
CA ARG A 145 21.56 -0.89 -8.61
C ARG A 145 22.86 -0.74 -7.84
N ALA A 146 22.97 0.25 -6.95
CA ALA A 146 24.16 0.45 -6.11
C ALA A 146 24.41 -0.72 -5.14
N ARG A 147 23.39 -1.52 -4.84
CA ARG A 147 23.46 -2.70 -3.96
C ARG A 147 23.41 -4.03 -4.71
N SER A 148 23.46 -4.02 -6.04
CA SER A 148 23.35 -5.21 -6.89
C SER A 148 22.07 -6.05 -6.62
N LEU A 149 20.97 -5.37 -6.34
CA LEU A 149 19.64 -5.95 -6.14
C LEU A 149 18.76 -5.71 -7.37
N THR A 150 17.75 -6.56 -7.57
CA THR A 150 16.67 -6.24 -8.51
C THR A 150 15.87 -5.04 -7.95
N PRO A 151 15.46 -4.07 -8.79
CA PRO A 151 14.61 -2.97 -8.33
C PRO A 151 13.34 -3.46 -7.65
N SER A 152 12.73 -4.52 -8.19
CA SER A 152 11.55 -5.18 -7.62
C SER A 152 11.77 -5.72 -6.20
N ALA A 153 12.91 -6.38 -5.92
CA ALA A 153 13.22 -6.86 -4.57
C ALA A 153 13.27 -5.72 -3.56
N LEU A 154 14.00 -4.64 -3.87
CA LEU A 154 14.15 -3.51 -2.96
C LEU A 154 12.83 -2.73 -2.79
N ILE A 155 12.21 -2.35 -3.90
CA ILE A 155 10.99 -1.53 -3.90
C ILE A 155 9.85 -2.32 -3.25
N GLY A 156 9.69 -3.60 -3.58
CA GLY A 156 8.68 -4.43 -2.94
C GLY A 156 8.88 -4.62 -1.45
N THR A 157 10.13 -4.77 -1.00
CA THR A 157 10.42 -4.84 0.44
C THR A 157 10.06 -3.51 1.13
N ALA A 158 10.54 -2.38 0.61
CA ALA A 158 10.38 -1.09 1.26
C ALA A 158 8.92 -0.57 1.21
N SER A 159 8.22 -0.75 0.08
CA SER A 159 6.79 -0.45 -0.04
C SER A 159 5.96 -1.37 0.86
N GLY A 160 6.27 -2.67 0.90
CA GLY A 160 5.60 -3.63 1.77
C GLY A 160 5.72 -3.26 3.25
N ILE A 161 6.93 -2.93 3.72
CA ILE A 161 7.15 -2.46 5.10
C ILE A 161 6.38 -1.16 5.37
N SER A 162 6.42 -0.19 4.44
CA SER A 162 5.74 1.09 4.59
C SER A 162 4.23 0.93 4.77
N LEU A 163 3.60 0.09 3.94
CA LEU A 163 2.18 -0.20 4.03
C LEU A 163 1.83 -1.04 5.26
N LEU A 164 2.68 -2.02 5.61
CA LEU A 164 2.47 -2.85 6.80
C LEU A 164 2.48 -2.03 8.09
N MET A 165 3.40 -1.07 8.21
CA MET A 165 3.45 -0.18 9.38
C MET A 165 2.12 0.56 9.54
N VAL A 166 1.62 1.18 8.47
CA VAL A 166 0.34 1.90 8.52
C VAL A 166 -0.85 0.95 8.73
N ALA A 167 -0.82 -0.25 8.15
CA ALA A 167 -1.87 -1.25 8.35
C ALA A 167 -1.96 -1.68 9.83
N LEU A 168 -0.83 -1.97 10.47
CA LEU A 168 -0.75 -2.35 11.87
C LEU A 168 -1.19 -1.20 12.78
N THR A 169 -0.73 0.02 12.50
CA THR A 169 -1.17 1.20 13.27
C THR A 169 -2.67 1.42 13.13
N SER A 170 -3.23 1.28 11.92
CA SER A 170 -4.68 1.42 11.70
C SER A 170 -5.48 0.34 12.42
N LEU A 171 -5.00 -0.90 12.43
CA LEU A 171 -5.62 -1.99 13.18
C LEU A 171 -5.58 -1.73 14.69
N LEU A 172 -4.45 -1.28 15.22
CA LEU A 172 -4.31 -0.92 16.64
C LEU A 172 -5.28 0.20 17.01
N LEU A 173 -5.40 1.23 16.18
CA LEU A 173 -6.37 2.30 16.39
C LEU A 173 -7.80 1.76 16.42
N ALA A 174 -8.18 0.93 15.45
CA ALA A 174 -9.51 0.34 15.39
C ALA A 174 -9.83 -0.57 16.60
N LEU A 175 -8.82 -1.14 17.26
CA LEU A 175 -8.99 -2.01 18.44
C LEU A 175 -8.97 -1.28 19.78
N THR A 176 -8.39 -0.08 19.86
CA THR A 176 -8.05 0.56 21.16
C THR A 176 -8.51 1.99 21.31
N ALA A 177 -8.75 2.72 20.21
CA ALA A 177 -9.00 4.16 20.23
C ALA A 177 -10.49 4.52 20.11
N TYR A 178 -11.38 3.52 20.03
CA TYR A 178 -12.82 3.68 19.83
C TYR A 178 -13.63 2.65 20.63
#